data_AF-A0A0N4WV09-F1
#
_entry.id   AF-A0A0N4WV09-F1
#
_cell.length_a   1.000
_cell.length_b   1.000
_cell.length_c   1.000
_cell.angle_alpha   90.00
_cell.angle_beta   90.00
_cell.angle_gamma   90.00
#
_symmetry.space_group_name_H-M   'P 1'
#
loop_
_entity.id
_entity.type
_entity.pdbx_description
1 polymer ?
#
loop_
_entity_poly.entity_id
_entity_poly.type
_entity_poly.pdbx_seq_one_letter_code
_entity_poly.pdbx_strand_id
1 'polypeptide(L)'
;LGDEYGWKQVHGDVFRAPSMPLLFASCIGAGYHVFTVAVITIILAIVGEFYTERGSLLSAAIFVYAASSPVNGYAGGSMYARFGGRHWIRQMALGAFLLPSLVCGVAFLINFIAIYYHASRAIPFTVMLAVTAICLFVILPLTLVGTVLGRNMSGQGDYPCRVNAVPRPIPDKKWFVQPWLIVLMGGVLPFGSIFIEMYFIFTSFWAYKIYYVYGFMLLVTIILAIVTVCVTIVCSYFLLNAEDYRWRWTSFMAGASTALYVYLYSVYYFFFKTKMYGLFQTVFYFGYMGIFSAALGLMTGTIGYVGTAKFVRKIYSTVKID
;
A
#
# COMPACT_ATOMS: atom_id res chain seq x y z
N LEU A 1 26.47 31.22 14.85
CA LEU A 1 26.56 29.76 14.57
C LEU A 1 25.56 28.98 15.44
N GLY A 2 24.30 29.41 15.50
CA GLY A 2 23.28 28.81 16.36
C GLY A 2 21.87 29.13 15.85
N ASP A 3 20.94 28.20 16.10
CA ASP A 3 19.47 28.20 15.90
C ASP A 3 18.84 27.75 14.58
N GLU A 4 19.59 27.57 13.50
CA GLU A 4 19.09 26.96 12.26
C GLU A 4 19.88 25.71 11.89
N TYR A 5 19.59 24.57 12.49
CA TYR A 5 20.13 23.27 12.03
C TYR A 5 19.00 22.25 11.88
N GLY A 6 19.11 21.36 10.89
CA GLY A 6 18.16 20.28 10.67
C GLY A 6 16.94 20.67 9.83
N TRP A 7 15.76 20.17 10.22
CA TRP A 7 14.56 20.19 9.37
C TRP A 7 14.12 21.58 8.92
N LYS A 8 14.33 22.63 9.70
CA LYS A 8 13.94 24.00 9.32
C LYS A 8 14.68 24.50 8.07
N GLN A 9 15.93 24.07 7.87
CA GLN A 9 16.74 24.53 6.73
C GLN A 9 16.28 23.94 5.39
N VAL A 10 15.51 22.85 5.38
CA VAL A 10 15.04 22.20 4.14
C VAL A 10 13.68 22.72 3.68
N HIS A 11 13.14 23.78 4.30
CA HIS A 11 11.83 24.36 3.96
C HIS A 11 11.64 24.65 2.45
N GLY A 12 12.71 25.06 1.77
CA GLY A 12 12.70 25.34 0.33
C GLY A 12 12.71 24.11 -0.59
N ASP A 13 13.01 22.90 -0.09
CA ASP A 13 13.14 21.68 -0.91
C ASP A 13 12.17 20.56 -0.51
N VAL A 14 11.52 20.65 0.66
CA VAL A 14 10.62 19.63 1.23
C VAL A 14 9.42 19.30 0.35
N PHE A 15 8.91 20.26 -0.43
CA PHE A 15 7.71 20.08 -1.25
C PHE A 15 7.99 19.65 -2.70
N ARG A 16 9.25 19.38 -3.04
CA ARG A 16 9.65 18.92 -4.37
C ARG A 16 9.03 17.58 -4.75
N ALA A 17 8.73 17.41 -6.04
CA ALA A 17 8.24 16.13 -6.58
C ALA A 17 9.17 14.96 -6.20
N PRO A 18 8.64 13.77 -5.86
CA PRO A 18 9.49 12.62 -5.54
C PRO A 18 10.20 12.11 -6.80
N SER A 19 11.26 11.31 -6.62
CA SER A 19 11.80 10.51 -7.72
C SER A 19 10.70 9.61 -8.29
N MET A 20 10.63 9.44 -9.61
CA MET A 20 9.58 8.64 -10.27
C MET A 20 8.13 9.00 -9.82
N PRO A 21 7.65 10.23 -10.07
CA PRO A 21 6.34 10.69 -9.58
C PRO A 21 5.16 9.87 -10.11
N LEU A 22 5.32 9.27 -11.29
CA LEU A 22 4.31 8.40 -11.91
C LEU A 22 4.10 7.10 -11.12
N LEU A 23 5.19 6.43 -10.72
CA LEU A 23 5.12 5.21 -9.92
C LEU A 23 4.60 5.54 -8.52
N PHE A 24 5.14 6.58 -7.88
CA PHE A 24 4.74 6.98 -6.53
C PHE A 24 3.24 7.27 -6.45
N ALA A 25 2.72 8.09 -7.37
CA ALA A 25 1.29 8.42 -7.40
C ALA A 25 0.41 7.17 -7.63
N SER A 26 0.86 6.23 -8.47
CA SER A 26 0.15 4.99 -8.73
C SER A 26 0.14 4.05 -7.52
N CYS A 27 1.26 3.95 -6.78
CA CYS A 27 1.32 3.19 -5.53
C CYS A 27 0.39 3.77 -4.45
N ILE A 28 0.33 5.11 -4.34
CA ILE A 28 -0.58 5.81 -3.41
C ILE A 28 -2.05 5.57 -3.80
N GLY A 29 -2.38 5.67 -5.10
CA GLY A 29 -3.73 5.36 -5.59
C GLY A 29 -4.15 3.92 -5.27
N ALA A 30 -3.26 2.97 -5.55
CA ALA A 30 -3.49 1.56 -5.26
C ALA A 30 -3.64 1.29 -3.75
N GLY A 31 -2.85 1.92 -2.89
CA GLY A 31 -2.98 1.75 -1.44
C GLY A 31 -4.26 2.37 -0.86
N TYR A 32 -4.70 3.53 -1.36
CA TYR A 32 -6.02 4.07 -1.03
C TYR A 32 -7.14 3.11 -1.43
N HIS A 33 -7.05 2.55 -2.63
CA HIS A 33 -8.03 1.57 -3.14
C HIS A 33 -8.06 0.31 -2.28
N VAL A 34 -6.91 -0.29 -1.98
CA VAL A 34 -6.82 -1.47 -1.09
C VAL A 34 -7.39 -1.17 0.29
N PHE A 35 -7.08 0.00 0.86
CA PHE A 35 -7.63 0.40 2.16
C PHE A 35 -9.16 0.50 2.13
N THR A 36 -9.71 1.16 1.11
CA THR A 36 -11.17 1.27 0.92
C THR A 36 -11.82 -0.11 0.77
N VAL A 37 -11.22 -1.00 -0.03
CA VAL A 37 -11.71 -2.37 -0.22
C VAL A 37 -11.69 -3.14 1.09
N ALA A 38 -10.59 -3.07 1.85
CA ALA A 38 -10.47 -3.74 3.14
C ALA A 38 -11.56 -3.27 4.12
N VAL A 39 -11.72 -1.95 4.30
CA VAL A 39 -12.71 -1.39 5.23
C VAL A 39 -14.14 -1.76 4.82
N ILE A 40 -14.51 -1.57 3.55
CA ILE A 40 -15.86 -1.90 3.07
C ILE A 40 -16.14 -3.41 3.19
N THR A 41 -15.16 -4.26 2.83
CA THR A 41 -15.33 -5.72 2.92
C THR A 41 -15.49 -6.19 4.37
N ILE A 42 -14.73 -5.61 5.31
CA ILE A 42 -14.89 -5.92 6.74
C ILE A 42 -16.27 -5.47 7.25
N ILE A 43 -16.73 -4.28 6.87
CA ILE A 43 -18.07 -3.79 7.26
C ILE A 43 -19.17 -4.69 6.69
N LEU A 44 -19.07 -5.08 5.41
CA LEU A 44 -20.01 -6.02 4.80
C LEU A 44 -19.99 -7.37 5.51
N ALA A 45 -18.81 -7.88 5.87
CA ALA A 45 -18.70 -9.14 6.62
C ALA A 45 -19.42 -9.08 7.97
N ILE A 46 -19.37 -7.93 8.66
CA ILE A 46 -20.06 -7.72 9.94
C ILE A 46 -21.58 -7.61 9.75
N VAL A 47 -22.04 -6.80 8.78
CA VAL A 47 -23.46 -6.47 8.61
C VAL A 47 -24.24 -7.57 7.88
N GLY A 48 -23.66 -8.14 6.83
CA GLY A 48 -24.35 -9.10 5.94
C GLY A 48 -24.11 -10.56 6.30
N GLU A 49 -23.46 -10.84 7.44
CA GLU A 49 -23.08 -12.18 7.89
C GLU A 49 -22.43 -13.05 6.79
N PHE A 50 -21.72 -12.41 5.85
CA PHE A 50 -21.03 -13.08 4.72
C PHE A 50 -19.90 -14.01 5.17
N TYR A 51 -19.67 -14.15 6.48
CA TYR A 51 -18.77 -15.15 7.05
C TYR A 51 -19.38 -16.55 7.14
N THR A 52 -20.70 -16.68 6.96
CA THR A 52 -21.45 -17.95 7.09
C THR A 52 -21.25 -18.88 5.89
N GLU A 53 -21.19 -18.34 4.67
CA GLU A 53 -21.00 -19.10 3.43
C GLU A 53 -19.56 -18.99 2.89
N ARG A 54 -18.94 -20.14 2.58
CA ARG A 54 -17.58 -20.17 2.03
C ARG A 54 -17.55 -19.56 0.62
N GLY A 55 -16.80 -18.47 0.46
CA GLY A 55 -16.55 -17.83 -0.85
C GLY A 55 -17.46 -16.63 -1.16
N SER A 56 -18.49 -16.39 -0.36
CA SER A 56 -19.32 -15.17 -0.50
C SER A 56 -18.49 -13.92 -0.17
N LEU A 57 -17.64 -13.98 0.86
CA LEU A 57 -16.70 -12.91 1.21
C LEU A 57 -15.70 -12.59 0.08
N LEU A 58 -15.17 -13.61 -0.60
CA LEU A 58 -14.24 -13.43 -1.71
C LEU A 58 -14.94 -12.75 -2.89
N SER A 59 -16.15 -13.20 -3.21
CA SER A 59 -16.98 -12.63 -4.29
C SER A 59 -17.36 -11.18 -3.99
N ALA A 60 -17.74 -10.89 -2.73
CA ALA A 60 -18.00 -9.54 -2.26
C ALA A 60 -16.75 -8.66 -2.36
N ALA A 61 -15.58 -9.16 -1.97
CA ALA A 61 -14.32 -8.41 -2.08
C ALA A 61 -13.98 -8.07 -3.54
N ILE A 62 -14.19 -8.98 -4.49
CA ILE A 62 -13.99 -8.74 -5.92
C ILE A 62 -14.95 -7.66 -6.44
N PHE A 63 -16.23 -7.74 -6.05
CA PHE A 63 -17.23 -6.73 -6.41
C PHE A 63 -16.88 -5.35 -5.85
N VAL A 64 -16.55 -5.29 -4.56
CA VAL A 64 -16.13 -4.05 -3.89
C VAL A 64 -14.87 -3.49 -4.53
N TYR A 65 -13.91 -4.34 -4.89
CA TYR A 65 -12.69 -3.93 -5.61
C TYR A 65 -13.04 -3.26 -6.94
N ALA A 66 -13.91 -3.89 -7.75
CA ALA A 66 -14.35 -3.32 -9.02
C ALA A 66 -15.10 -1.99 -8.81
N ALA A 67 -16.07 -1.94 -7.89
CA ALA A 67 -16.91 -0.77 -7.63
C ALA A 67 -16.12 0.43 -7.06
N SER A 68 -15.11 0.19 -6.23
CA SER A 68 -14.27 1.23 -5.61
C SER A 68 -13.07 1.67 -6.47
N SER A 69 -12.94 1.14 -7.69
CA SER A 69 -11.91 1.53 -8.67
C SER A 69 -11.76 3.05 -8.89
N PRO A 70 -12.82 3.89 -8.84
CA PRO A 70 -12.66 5.34 -8.97
C PRO A 70 -11.78 5.97 -7.88
N VAL A 71 -11.69 5.36 -6.69
CA VAL A 71 -10.83 5.85 -5.58
C VAL A 71 -9.36 5.80 -5.97
N ASN A 72 -8.93 4.72 -6.63
CA ASN A 72 -7.57 4.58 -7.15
C ASN A 72 -7.24 5.71 -8.13
N GLY A 73 -8.12 5.91 -9.11
CA GLY A 73 -7.98 6.97 -10.12
C GLY A 73 -7.96 8.37 -9.49
N TYR A 74 -8.87 8.65 -8.55
CA TYR A 74 -8.96 9.95 -7.89
C TYR A 74 -7.70 10.28 -7.09
N ALA A 75 -7.26 9.36 -6.23
CA ALA A 75 -6.09 9.57 -5.39
C ALA A 75 -4.79 9.63 -6.22
N GLY A 76 -4.58 8.69 -7.14
CA GLY A 76 -3.38 8.68 -7.99
C GLY A 76 -3.33 9.85 -8.98
N GLY A 77 -4.45 10.13 -9.65
CA GLY A 77 -4.58 11.21 -10.62
C GLY A 77 -4.39 12.59 -10.00
N SER A 78 -5.05 12.86 -8.86
CA SER A 78 -4.88 14.11 -8.12
C SER A 78 -3.42 14.30 -7.66
N MET A 79 -2.80 13.26 -7.12
CA MET A 79 -1.42 13.33 -6.64
C MET A 79 -0.42 13.56 -7.77
N TYR A 80 -0.58 12.88 -8.90
CA TYR A 80 0.29 13.05 -10.07
C TYR A 80 0.15 14.45 -10.69
N ALA A 81 -1.06 15.00 -10.73
CA ALA A 81 -1.30 16.37 -11.16
C ALA A 81 -0.64 17.39 -10.22
N ARG A 82 -0.71 17.19 -8.90
CA ARG A 82 -0.03 18.06 -7.92
C ARG A 82 1.49 18.11 -8.12
N PHE A 83 2.09 17.05 -8.63
CA PHE A 83 3.52 17.01 -8.96
C PHE A 83 3.88 17.62 -10.32
N GLY A 84 2.91 18.17 -11.07
CA GLY A 84 3.14 18.71 -12.41
C GLY A 84 3.26 17.64 -13.49
N GLY A 85 2.77 16.42 -13.25
CA GLY A 85 2.83 15.31 -14.19
C GLY A 85 1.96 15.54 -15.45
N ARG A 86 2.59 15.52 -16.63
CA ARG A 86 1.90 15.72 -17.92
C ARG A 86 1.28 14.44 -18.50
N HIS A 87 1.92 13.29 -18.31
CA HIS A 87 1.51 12.00 -18.90
C HIS A 87 0.48 11.25 -18.05
N TRP A 88 -0.69 11.87 -17.86
CA TRP A 88 -1.73 11.36 -16.97
C TRP A 88 -2.35 10.03 -17.41
N ILE A 89 -2.45 9.78 -18.71
CA ILE A 89 -2.97 8.50 -19.25
C ILE A 89 -2.05 7.34 -18.83
N ARG A 90 -0.73 7.55 -18.86
CA ARG A 90 0.23 6.54 -18.40
C ARG A 90 0.11 6.27 -16.91
N GLN A 91 -0.11 7.32 -16.11
CA GLN A 91 -0.34 7.16 -14.67
C GLN A 91 -1.65 6.42 -14.38
N MET A 92 -2.74 6.76 -15.09
CA MET A 92 -4.02 6.06 -14.98
C MET A 92 -3.87 4.57 -15.33
N ALA A 93 -3.23 4.27 -16.46
CA ALA A 93 -3.01 2.88 -16.89
C ALA A 93 -2.15 2.12 -15.87
N LEU A 94 -1.07 2.73 -15.38
CA LEU A 94 -0.25 2.10 -14.33
C LEU A 94 -1.07 1.87 -13.06
N GLY A 95 -1.83 2.86 -12.58
CA GLY A 95 -2.68 2.72 -11.40
C GLY A 95 -3.73 1.62 -11.54
N ALA A 96 -4.40 1.55 -12.70
CA ALA A 96 -5.44 0.56 -12.97
C ALA A 96 -4.89 -0.87 -13.06
N PHE A 97 -3.70 -1.06 -13.63
CA PHE A 97 -3.13 -2.39 -13.86
C PHE A 97 -2.08 -2.83 -12.83
N LEU A 98 -1.57 -1.98 -11.94
CA LEU A 98 -0.50 -2.32 -11.01
C LEU A 98 -0.84 -3.54 -10.12
N LEU A 99 -2.00 -3.54 -9.49
CA LEU A 99 -2.45 -4.66 -8.67
C LEU A 99 -3.01 -5.83 -9.50
N PRO A 100 -3.90 -5.61 -10.50
CA PRO A 100 -4.40 -6.71 -11.32
C PRO A 100 -3.30 -7.47 -12.07
N SER A 101 -2.27 -6.80 -12.60
CA SER A 101 -1.15 -7.46 -13.26
C SER A 101 -0.31 -8.30 -12.29
N LEU A 102 -0.09 -7.83 -11.06
CA LEU A 102 0.59 -8.60 -10.01
C LEU A 102 -0.19 -9.86 -9.66
N VAL A 103 -1.50 -9.73 -9.43
CA VAL A 103 -2.39 -10.87 -9.11
C VAL A 103 -2.44 -11.85 -10.26
N CYS A 104 -2.63 -11.36 -11.50
CA CYS A 104 -2.64 -12.20 -12.68
C CYS A 104 -1.29 -12.92 -12.84
N GLY A 105 -0.15 -12.23 -12.76
CA GLY A 105 1.17 -12.83 -12.91
C GLY A 105 1.43 -13.99 -11.95
N VAL A 106 1.09 -13.82 -10.67
CA VAL A 106 1.19 -14.89 -9.67
C VAL A 106 0.19 -16.01 -9.95
N ALA A 107 -1.06 -15.69 -10.31
CA ALA A 107 -2.07 -16.68 -10.65
C ALA A 107 -1.68 -17.51 -11.89
N PHE A 108 -1.12 -16.89 -12.93
CA PHE A 108 -0.59 -17.57 -14.11
C PHE A 108 0.54 -18.52 -13.75
N LEU A 109 1.48 -18.09 -12.89
CA LEU A 109 2.59 -18.93 -12.43
C LEU A 109 2.09 -20.15 -11.65
N ILE A 110 1.15 -19.95 -10.73
CA ILE A 110 0.51 -21.05 -9.98
C ILE A 110 -0.24 -21.97 -10.94
N ASN A 111 -0.97 -21.41 -11.92
CA ASN A 111 -1.77 -22.18 -12.86
C ASN A 111 -0.91 -23.05 -13.79
N PHE A 112 0.25 -22.55 -14.23
CA PHE A 112 1.19 -23.33 -15.04
C PHE A 112 1.64 -24.60 -14.31
N ILE A 113 1.98 -24.48 -13.02
CA ILE A 113 2.36 -25.61 -12.18
C ILE A 113 1.15 -26.51 -11.91
N ALA A 114 -0.04 -25.93 -11.70
CA ALA A 114 -1.27 -26.70 -11.52
C ALA A 114 -1.56 -27.61 -12.71
N ILE A 115 -1.40 -27.09 -13.94
CA ILE A 115 -1.59 -27.85 -15.18
C ILE A 115 -0.54 -28.96 -15.29
N TYR A 116 0.73 -28.68 -15.00
CA TYR A 116 1.80 -29.68 -15.01
C TYR A 116 1.52 -30.87 -14.08
N TYR A 117 0.97 -30.62 -12.89
CA TYR A 117 0.60 -31.66 -11.93
C TYR A 117 -0.81 -32.24 -12.15
N HIS A 118 -1.51 -31.87 -13.23
CA HIS A 118 -2.91 -32.23 -13.48
C HIS A 118 -3.82 -31.97 -12.26
N ALA A 119 -3.55 -30.90 -11.53
CA ALA A 119 -4.27 -30.58 -10.31
C ALA A 119 -5.70 -30.12 -10.64
N SER A 120 -6.68 -30.63 -9.90
CA SER A 120 -8.10 -30.23 -10.00
C SER A 120 -8.35 -28.75 -9.68
N ARG A 121 -7.37 -28.05 -9.11
CA ARG A 121 -7.39 -26.61 -8.80
C ARG A 121 -6.83 -25.73 -9.93
N ALA A 122 -6.54 -26.28 -11.11
CA ALA A 122 -6.19 -25.48 -12.26
C ALA A 122 -7.32 -24.48 -12.59
N ILE A 123 -6.98 -23.21 -12.78
CA ILE A 123 -7.92 -22.15 -13.10
C ILE A 123 -8.38 -22.37 -14.55
N PRO A 124 -9.69 -22.57 -14.80
CA PRO A 124 -10.18 -22.78 -16.14
C PRO A 124 -10.00 -21.49 -16.97
N PHE A 125 -9.73 -21.66 -18.27
CA PHE A 125 -9.50 -20.54 -19.19
C PHE A 125 -10.63 -19.50 -19.16
N THR A 126 -11.88 -19.94 -19.01
CA THR A 126 -13.06 -19.07 -18.92
C THR A 126 -12.98 -18.08 -17.75
N VAL A 127 -12.44 -18.48 -16.60
CA VAL A 127 -12.29 -17.60 -15.43
C VAL A 127 -11.20 -16.55 -15.70
N MET A 128 -10.11 -16.94 -16.37
CA MET A 128 -9.05 -16.00 -16.72
C MET A 128 -9.55 -14.93 -17.71
N LEU A 129 -10.36 -15.34 -18.69
CA LEU A 129 -11.01 -14.41 -19.61
C LEU A 129 -11.99 -13.48 -18.89
N ALA A 130 -12.79 -14.00 -17.95
CA ALA A 130 -13.73 -13.22 -17.15
C ALA A 130 -13.02 -12.15 -16.29
N VAL A 131 -11.93 -12.53 -15.60
CA VAL A 131 -11.12 -11.57 -14.81
C VAL A 131 -10.52 -10.49 -15.70
N THR A 132 -10.01 -10.86 -16.87
CA THR A 132 -9.48 -9.90 -17.85
C THR A 132 -10.57 -8.93 -18.34
N ALA A 133 -11.76 -9.44 -18.62
CA ALA A 133 -12.91 -8.63 -19.03
C ALA A 133 -13.33 -7.65 -17.92
N ILE A 134 -13.37 -8.08 -16.66
CA ILE A 134 -13.65 -7.17 -15.52
C ILE A 134 -12.59 -6.07 -15.44
N CYS A 135 -11.31 -6.39 -15.62
CA CYS A 135 -10.24 -5.41 -15.60
C CYS A 135 -10.38 -4.36 -16.72
N LEU A 136 -10.71 -4.78 -17.93
CA LEU A 136 -10.80 -3.90 -19.10
C LEU A 136 -12.11 -3.11 -19.18
N PHE A 137 -13.24 -3.75 -18.89
CA PHE A 137 -14.57 -3.16 -19.09
C PHE A 137 -15.19 -2.56 -17.84
N VAL A 138 -14.66 -2.85 -16.65
CA VAL A 138 -15.16 -2.29 -15.39
C VAL A 138 -14.09 -1.45 -14.71
N ILE A 139 -12.94 -2.05 -14.35
CA ILE A 139 -11.91 -1.35 -13.55
C ILE A 139 -11.30 -0.19 -14.34
N LEU A 140 -10.91 -0.39 -15.60
CA LEU A 140 -10.30 0.66 -16.43
C LEU A 140 -11.22 1.88 -16.65
N PRO A 141 -12.48 1.75 -17.08
CA PRO A 141 -13.34 2.93 -17.25
C PRO A 141 -13.66 3.62 -15.91
N LEU A 142 -13.86 2.87 -14.82
CA LEU A 142 -14.11 3.47 -13.50
C LEU A 142 -12.88 4.21 -12.97
N THR A 143 -11.66 3.66 -13.15
CA THR A 143 -10.41 4.36 -12.80
C THR A 143 -10.19 5.60 -13.66
N LEU A 144 -10.56 5.58 -14.94
CA LEU A 144 -10.52 6.76 -15.82
C LEU A 144 -11.39 7.88 -15.26
N VAL A 145 -12.66 7.59 -14.93
CA VAL A 145 -13.59 8.56 -14.32
C VAL A 145 -12.99 9.15 -13.04
N GLY A 146 -12.49 8.30 -12.14
CA GLY A 146 -11.82 8.74 -10.92
C GLY A 146 -10.63 9.65 -11.20
N THR A 147 -9.79 9.30 -12.18
CA THR A 147 -8.59 10.08 -12.55
C THR A 147 -8.95 11.47 -13.06
N VAL A 148 -9.95 11.59 -13.93
CA VAL A 148 -10.40 12.88 -14.46
C VAL A 148 -10.94 13.76 -13.31
N LEU A 149 -11.78 13.21 -12.45
CA LEU A 149 -12.31 13.92 -11.28
C LEU A 149 -11.20 14.38 -10.33
N GLY A 150 -10.26 13.49 -9.99
CA GLY A 150 -9.16 13.79 -9.07
C GLY A 150 -8.24 14.91 -9.59
N ARG A 151 -7.95 14.91 -10.90
CA ARG A 151 -7.11 15.93 -11.52
C ARG A 151 -7.80 17.29 -11.56
N ASN A 152 -9.09 17.34 -11.86
CA ASN A 152 -9.83 18.60 -11.96
C ASN A 152 -10.14 19.20 -10.59
N MET A 153 -10.53 18.39 -9.60
CA MET A 153 -10.92 18.88 -8.28
C MET A 153 -9.75 19.10 -7.33
N SER A 154 -8.69 18.29 -7.44
CA SER A 154 -7.62 18.22 -6.45
C SER A 154 -6.22 18.21 -7.06
N GLY A 155 -6.08 18.52 -8.35
CA GLY A 155 -4.80 18.49 -9.06
C GLY A 155 -3.90 19.70 -8.86
N GLN A 156 -4.41 20.81 -8.30
CA GLN A 156 -3.58 21.96 -7.96
C GLN A 156 -2.81 21.72 -6.66
N GLY A 157 -1.49 21.87 -6.71
CA GLY A 157 -0.62 21.76 -5.54
C GLY A 157 -0.63 23.06 -4.73
N ASP A 158 -1.12 22.99 -3.50
CA ASP A 158 -1.09 24.09 -2.55
C ASP A 158 0.01 23.84 -1.51
N TYR A 159 1.22 24.35 -1.79
CA TYR A 159 2.40 24.18 -0.97
C TYR A 159 2.62 25.42 -0.09
N PRO A 160 2.85 25.25 1.23
CA PRO A 160 2.98 26.38 2.16
C PRO A 160 4.29 27.17 1.95
N CYS A 161 5.30 26.56 1.35
CA CYS A 161 6.58 27.19 1.07
C CYS A 161 6.88 27.13 -0.43
N ARG A 162 7.53 28.18 -0.94
CA ARG A 162 8.04 28.18 -2.32
C ARG A 162 9.17 27.16 -2.46
N VAL A 163 9.10 26.35 -3.51
CA VAL A 163 10.15 25.37 -3.82
C VAL A 163 11.30 26.05 -4.56
N ASN A 164 12.52 25.83 -4.09
CA ASN A 164 13.74 26.31 -4.74
C ASN A 164 13.95 25.65 -6.11
N ALA A 165 14.49 26.42 -7.06
CA ALA A 165 14.76 25.92 -8.41
C ALA A 165 15.90 24.87 -8.41
N VAL A 166 16.97 25.18 -7.68
CA VAL A 166 18.15 24.33 -7.55
C VAL A 166 18.05 23.54 -6.25
N PRO A 167 18.11 22.19 -6.29
CA PRO A 167 18.07 21.37 -5.09
C PRO A 167 19.36 21.54 -4.28
N ARG A 168 19.22 21.70 -2.97
CA ARG A 168 20.37 21.77 -2.06
C ARG A 168 21.14 20.43 -2.01
N PRO A 169 22.48 20.45 -1.91
CA PRO A 169 23.26 19.24 -1.62
C PRO A 169 22.92 18.68 -0.24
N ILE A 170 22.76 17.36 -0.15
CA ILE A 170 22.42 16.65 1.09
C ILE A 170 23.73 16.36 1.83
N PRO A 171 23.86 16.70 3.12
CA PRO A 171 25.07 16.43 3.89
C PRO A 171 25.26 14.92 4.12
N ASP A 172 26.51 14.53 4.39
CA ASP A 172 26.83 13.14 4.75
C ASP A 172 26.15 12.76 6.07
N LYS A 173 25.47 11.61 6.05
CA LYS A 173 24.67 11.14 7.18
C LYS A 173 25.40 10.10 7.99
N LYS A 174 25.15 10.11 9.30
CA LYS A 174 25.51 9.00 10.18
C LYS A 174 24.78 7.72 9.75
N TRP A 175 25.40 6.57 9.98
CA TRP A 175 24.91 5.25 9.55
C TRP A 175 23.45 4.97 9.99
N PHE A 176 23.06 5.40 11.19
CA PHE A 176 21.74 5.15 11.74
C PHE A 176 20.62 6.02 11.14
N VAL A 177 20.95 7.09 10.41
CA VAL A 177 19.97 7.97 9.73
C VAL A 177 19.90 7.68 8.23
N GLN A 178 20.48 6.55 7.80
CA GLN A 178 20.37 6.11 6.42
C GLN A 178 18.91 5.70 6.12
N PRO A 179 18.34 6.14 4.97
CA PRO A 179 16.94 5.88 4.63
C PRO A 179 16.52 4.41 4.69
N TRP A 180 17.38 3.49 4.26
CA TRP A 180 17.05 2.06 4.25
C TRP A 180 16.91 1.49 5.68
N LEU A 181 17.73 1.95 6.63
CA LEU A 181 17.66 1.50 8.02
C LEU A 181 16.41 2.04 8.70
N ILE A 182 16.09 3.32 8.47
CA ILE A 182 14.85 3.95 8.95
C ILE A 182 13.63 3.18 8.43
N VAL A 183 13.65 2.80 7.15
CA VAL A 183 12.57 2.02 6.51
C VAL A 183 12.40 0.66 7.18
N LEU A 184 13.49 -0.08 7.40
CA LEU A 184 13.42 -1.38 8.07
C LEU A 184 12.87 -1.24 9.49
N MET A 185 13.45 -0.36 10.30
CA MET A 185 13.02 -0.15 11.70
C MET A 185 11.56 0.31 11.82
N GLY A 186 11.05 1.07 10.84
CA GLY A 186 9.68 1.58 10.84
C GLY A 186 8.59 0.50 10.82
N GLY A 187 8.86 -0.68 10.23
CA GLY A 187 7.85 -1.73 10.10
C GLY A 187 7.69 -2.61 11.34
N VAL A 188 8.61 -2.54 12.30
CA VAL A 188 8.64 -3.44 13.47
C VAL A 188 7.44 -3.21 14.39
N LEU A 189 7.14 -1.95 14.72
CA LEU A 189 6.04 -1.60 15.63
C LEU A 189 4.66 -1.87 15.03
N PRO A 190 4.36 -1.47 13.77
CA PRO A 190 3.08 -1.83 13.14
C PRO A 190 2.91 -3.34 12.95
N PHE A 191 3.99 -4.09 12.74
CA PHE A 191 3.92 -5.56 12.72
C PHE A 191 3.59 -6.13 14.09
N GLY A 192 4.23 -5.62 15.15
CA GLY A 192 3.97 -6.05 16.53
C GLY A 192 2.51 -5.86 16.95
N SER A 193 1.85 -4.77 16.52
CA SER A 193 0.46 -4.51 16.87
C SER A 193 -0.56 -5.44 16.20
N ILE A 194 -0.20 -6.07 15.07
CA ILE A 194 -1.07 -6.99 14.33
C ILE A 194 -0.65 -8.46 14.44
N PHE A 195 0.43 -8.75 15.19
CA PHE A 195 1.07 -10.06 15.21
C PHE A 195 0.11 -11.21 15.58
N ILE A 196 -0.65 -11.02 16.67
CA ILE A 196 -1.62 -12.02 17.16
C ILE A 196 -2.72 -12.26 16.11
N GLU A 197 -3.17 -11.20 15.45
CA GLU A 197 -4.24 -11.30 14.46
C GLU A 197 -3.77 -11.93 13.16
N MET A 198 -2.53 -11.68 12.77
CA MET A 198 -1.92 -12.35 11.63
C MET A 198 -1.90 -13.87 11.83
N TYR A 199 -1.69 -14.35 13.06
CA TYR A 199 -1.80 -15.78 13.38
C TYR A 199 -3.21 -16.32 13.16
N PHE A 200 -4.24 -15.60 13.61
CA PHE A 200 -5.63 -16.02 13.41
C PHE A 200 -6.02 -16.01 11.93
N ILE A 201 -5.65 -14.96 11.19
CA ILE A 201 -5.85 -14.86 9.74
C ILE A 201 -5.20 -16.05 9.03
N PHE A 202 -3.92 -16.34 9.33
CA PHE A 202 -3.21 -17.44 8.68
C PHE A 202 -3.82 -18.80 9.01
N THR A 203 -4.23 -18.98 10.27
CA THR A 203 -4.90 -20.22 10.70
C THR A 203 -6.27 -20.38 10.02
N SER A 204 -7.00 -19.29 9.80
CA SER A 204 -8.28 -19.35 9.10
C SER A 204 -8.13 -19.66 7.61
N PHE A 205 -7.15 -19.05 6.93
CA PHE A 205 -6.89 -19.34 5.52
C PHE A 205 -6.31 -20.73 5.28
N TRP A 206 -5.36 -21.18 6.11
CA TRP A 206 -4.58 -22.39 5.84
C TRP A 206 -5.00 -23.61 6.65
N ALA A 207 -5.59 -23.45 7.83
CA ALA A 207 -6.09 -24.54 8.66
C ALA A 207 -7.63 -24.70 8.59
N TYR A 208 -8.29 -24.04 7.62
CA TYR A 208 -9.73 -24.14 7.33
C TYR A 208 -10.66 -23.82 8.52
N LYS A 209 -10.17 -23.06 9.51
CA LYS A 209 -11.00 -22.59 10.63
C LYS A 209 -11.76 -21.33 10.21
N ILE A 210 -13.08 -21.32 10.35
CA ILE A 210 -13.88 -20.13 10.07
C ILE A 210 -13.45 -19.01 11.03
N TYR A 211 -13.07 -17.85 10.48
CA TYR A 211 -12.79 -16.66 11.27
C TYR A 211 -14.12 -16.00 11.63
N TYR A 212 -14.46 -15.91 12.91
CA TYR A 212 -15.74 -15.35 13.36
C TYR A 212 -15.63 -13.91 13.88
N VAL A 213 -14.41 -13.38 14.03
CA VAL A 213 -14.18 -12.14 14.81
C VAL A 213 -13.90 -10.93 13.91
N TYR A 214 -14.74 -10.70 12.88
CA TYR A 214 -14.56 -9.56 11.95
C TYR A 214 -14.62 -8.19 12.62
N GLY A 215 -15.35 -8.05 13.75
CA GLY A 215 -15.34 -6.83 14.55
C GLY A 215 -13.96 -6.52 15.14
N PHE A 216 -13.22 -7.54 15.56
CA PHE A 216 -11.85 -7.39 16.07
C PHE A 216 -10.86 -7.08 14.94
N MET A 217 -11.05 -7.70 13.76
CA MET A 217 -10.28 -7.36 12.55
C MET A 217 -10.42 -5.88 12.15
N LEU A 218 -11.61 -5.29 12.27
CA LEU A 218 -11.83 -3.85 12.02
C LEU A 218 -11.03 -3.00 13.01
N LEU A 219 -11.12 -3.32 14.30
CA LEU A 219 -10.40 -2.62 15.37
C LEU A 219 -8.88 -2.69 15.12
N VAL A 220 -8.36 -3.85 14.75
CA VAL A 220 -6.93 -4.06 14.50
C VAL A 220 -6.48 -3.31 13.25
N THR A 221 -7.33 -3.21 12.23
CA THR A 221 -7.06 -2.37 11.04
C THR A 221 -6.95 -0.89 11.42
N ILE A 222 -7.79 -0.40 12.35
CA ILE A 222 -7.71 0.97 12.86
C ILE A 222 -6.42 1.18 13.67
N ILE A 223 -6.09 0.26 14.57
CA ILE A 223 -4.84 0.31 15.36
C ILE A 223 -3.63 0.31 14.41
N LEU A 224 -3.61 -0.58 13.42
CA LEU A 224 -2.55 -0.63 12.41
C LEU A 224 -2.41 0.71 11.71
N ALA A 225 -3.52 1.34 11.30
CA ALA A 225 -3.47 2.63 10.64
C ALA A 225 -2.87 3.73 11.54
N ILE A 226 -3.30 3.80 12.81
CA ILE A 226 -2.80 4.79 13.78
C ILE A 226 -1.30 4.57 14.05
N VAL A 227 -0.90 3.34 14.37
CA VAL A 227 0.51 3.01 14.66
C VAL A 227 1.39 3.29 13.44
N THR A 228 0.93 2.93 12.24
CA THR A 228 1.67 3.21 11.00
C THR A 228 1.86 4.71 10.78
N VAL A 229 0.84 5.54 11.01
CA VAL A 229 0.97 7.00 10.92
C VAL A 229 1.99 7.53 11.94
N CYS A 230 1.89 7.12 13.20
CA CYS A 230 2.81 7.58 14.25
C CYS A 230 4.27 7.23 13.93
N VAL A 231 4.53 5.99 13.53
CA VAL A 231 5.88 5.51 13.24
C VAL A 231 6.45 6.21 12.01
N THR A 232 5.67 6.35 10.94
CA THR A 232 6.14 7.02 9.71
C THR A 232 6.41 8.51 9.91
N ILE A 233 5.64 9.20 10.78
CA ILE A 233 5.93 10.58 11.18
C ILE A 233 7.29 10.65 11.90
N VAL A 234 7.54 9.78 12.87
CA VAL A 234 8.80 9.74 13.62
C VAL A 234 9.99 9.44 12.68
N CYS A 235 9.87 8.43 11.82
CA CYS A 235 10.87 8.08 10.81
C CYS A 235 11.19 9.26 9.89
N SER A 236 10.16 9.97 9.42
CA SER A 236 10.33 11.10 8.50
C SER A 236 10.91 12.32 9.22
N TYR A 237 10.57 12.53 10.48
CA TYR A 237 11.16 13.59 11.31
C TYR A 237 12.67 13.37 11.51
N PHE A 238 13.11 12.15 11.81
CA PHE A 238 14.54 11.83 11.88
C PHE A 238 15.27 12.09 10.56
N LEU A 239 14.63 11.75 9.42
CA LEU A 239 15.21 12.01 8.11
C LEU A 239 15.35 13.51 7.81
N LEU A 240 14.32 14.30 8.12
CA LEU A 240 14.32 15.75 7.95
C LEU A 240 15.34 16.43 8.87
N ASN A 241 15.55 15.92 10.09
CA ASN A 241 16.61 16.38 10.99
C ASN A 241 18.02 16.13 10.44
N ALA A 242 18.20 15.12 9.60
CA ALA A 242 19.44 14.89 8.86
C ALA A 242 19.47 15.63 7.51
N GLU A 243 18.65 16.68 7.35
CA GLU A 243 18.63 17.58 6.20
C GLU A 243 18.37 16.88 4.85
N ASP A 244 17.74 15.69 4.87
CA ASP A 244 17.30 15.03 3.65
C ASP A 244 15.82 15.26 3.42
N TYR A 245 15.54 16.07 2.40
CA TYR A 245 14.18 16.43 1.97
C TYR A 245 13.45 15.31 1.22
N ARG A 246 14.08 14.16 0.91
CA ARG A 246 13.49 13.06 0.13
C ARG A 246 12.58 12.15 0.98
N TRP A 247 11.75 12.75 1.82
CA TRP A 247 10.92 12.05 2.81
C TRP A 247 9.73 11.26 2.22
N ARG A 248 9.29 11.59 1.00
CA ARG A 248 8.08 10.99 0.40
C ARG A 248 8.19 9.48 0.25
N TRP A 249 9.25 9.00 -0.43
CA TRP A 249 9.49 7.57 -0.57
C TRP A 249 9.84 6.89 0.73
N THR A 250 10.60 7.54 1.61
CA THR A 250 10.98 6.92 2.90
C THR A 250 9.77 6.75 3.80
N SER A 251 8.84 7.71 3.85
CA SER A 251 7.59 7.59 4.61
C SER A 251 6.70 6.47 4.08
N PHE A 252 6.63 6.33 2.75
CA PHE A 252 5.88 5.25 2.11
C PHE A 252 6.51 3.89 2.41
N MET A 253 7.83 3.76 2.19
CA MET A 253 8.55 2.51 2.42
C MET A 253 8.62 2.13 3.90
N ALA A 254 8.70 3.09 4.82
CA ALA A 254 8.68 2.82 6.26
C ALA A 254 7.33 2.27 6.73
N GLY A 255 6.22 2.68 6.11
CA GLY A 255 4.92 2.02 6.33
C GLY A 255 4.84 0.65 5.65
N ALA A 256 5.30 0.58 4.40
CA ALA A 256 5.27 -0.63 3.59
C ALA A 256 6.16 -1.77 4.13
N SER A 257 7.22 -1.46 4.88
CA SER A 257 8.10 -2.46 5.49
C SER A 257 7.38 -3.37 6.49
N THR A 258 6.22 -2.96 7.02
CA THR A 258 5.33 -3.86 7.77
C THR A 258 5.03 -5.15 6.99
N ALA A 259 4.82 -5.05 5.68
CA ALA A 259 4.57 -6.21 4.82
C ALA A 259 5.76 -7.16 4.70
N LEU A 260 7.00 -6.66 4.81
CA LEU A 260 8.19 -7.49 4.84
C LEU A 260 8.17 -8.39 6.07
N TYR A 261 7.86 -7.85 7.24
CA TYR A 261 7.74 -8.62 8.48
C TYR A 261 6.62 -9.65 8.42
N VAL A 262 5.47 -9.29 7.83
CA VAL A 262 4.37 -10.24 7.58
C VAL A 262 4.79 -11.36 6.62
N TYR A 263 5.56 -11.04 5.58
CA TYR A 263 6.06 -12.05 4.66
C TYR A 263 7.08 -12.98 5.33
N LEU A 264 8.00 -12.45 6.15
CA LEU A 264 8.92 -13.27 6.95
C LEU A 264 8.17 -14.15 7.95
N TYR A 265 7.10 -13.64 8.56
CA TYR A 265 6.22 -14.43 9.41
C TYR A 265 5.53 -15.56 8.63
N SER A 266 5.17 -15.34 7.36
CA SER A 266 4.62 -16.39 6.50
C SER A 266 5.62 -17.51 6.22
N VAL A 267 6.91 -17.22 6.11
CA VAL A 267 7.97 -18.24 6.01
C VAL A 267 8.02 -19.07 7.29
N TYR A 268 8.04 -18.43 8.46
CA TYR A 268 7.99 -19.13 9.75
C TYR A 268 6.74 -20.02 9.86
N TYR A 269 5.56 -19.48 9.52
CA TYR A 269 4.31 -20.23 9.61
C TYR A 269 4.29 -21.45 8.67
N PHE A 270 4.86 -21.31 7.47
CA PHE A 270 5.00 -22.41 6.52
C PHE A 270 5.75 -23.60 7.13
N PHE A 271 6.94 -23.37 7.69
CA PHE A 271 7.78 -24.45 8.20
C PHE A 271 7.28 -25.06 9.52
N PHE A 272 6.72 -24.25 10.43
CA PHE A 272 6.42 -24.70 11.79
C PHE A 272 4.93 -25.00 12.06
N LYS A 273 4.01 -24.50 11.22
CA LYS A 273 2.56 -24.64 11.45
C LYS A 273 1.85 -25.37 10.32
N THR A 274 2.29 -25.21 9.08
CA THR A 274 1.65 -25.91 7.96
C THR A 274 2.20 -27.32 7.80
N LYS A 275 1.33 -28.27 7.43
CA LYS A 275 1.72 -29.64 7.03
C LYS A 275 1.78 -29.77 5.50
N MET A 276 2.14 -28.69 4.81
CA MET A 276 2.15 -28.62 3.36
C MET A 276 3.49 -29.11 2.80
N TYR A 277 3.43 -29.99 1.80
CA TYR A 277 4.61 -30.59 1.18
C TYR A 277 4.48 -30.59 -0.35
N GLY A 278 5.61 -30.54 -1.02
CA GLY A 278 5.69 -30.56 -2.48
C GLY A 278 5.63 -29.17 -3.12
N LEU A 279 6.17 -29.10 -4.35
CA LEU A 279 6.38 -27.86 -5.09
C LEU A 279 5.08 -27.10 -5.37
N PHE A 280 4.01 -27.80 -5.74
CA PHE A 280 2.73 -27.13 -6.03
C PHE A 280 2.18 -26.40 -4.79
N GLN A 281 2.20 -27.04 -3.62
CA GLN A 281 1.70 -26.44 -2.38
C GLN A 281 2.59 -25.28 -1.89
N THR A 282 3.91 -25.40 -2.03
CA THR A 282 4.85 -24.34 -1.64
C THR A 282 4.65 -23.09 -2.50
N VAL A 283 4.59 -23.23 -3.83
CA VAL A 283 4.39 -22.09 -4.73
C VAL A 283 3.00 -21.48 -4.56
N PHE A 284 1.97 -22.30 -4.37
CA PHE A 284 0.63 -21.82 -4.04
C PHE A 284 0.68 -20.96 -2.76
N TYR A 285 1.22 -21.49 -1.67
CA TYR A 285 1.33 -20.76 -0.41
C TYR A 285 2.08 -19.44 -0.55
N PHE A 286 3.33 -19.47 -1.02
CA PHE A 286 4.15 -18.27 -1.11
C PHE A 286 3.65 -17.26 -2.13
N GLY A 287 2.97 -17.71 -3.19
CA GLY A 287 2.32 -16.83 -4.17
C GLY A 287 1.19 -16.02 -3.53
N TYR A 288 0.23 -16.68 -2.89
CA TYR A 288 -0.87 -15.97 -2.21
C TYR A 288 -0.37 -15.09 -1.05
N MET A 289 0.61 -15.57 -0.28
CA MET A 289 1.21 -14.77 0.78
C MET A 289 1.98 -13.55 0.25
N GLY A 290 2.62 -13.68 -0.91
CA GLY A 290 3.28 -12.57 -1.61
C GLY A 290 2.29 -11.50 -2.06
N ILE A 291 1.16 -11.90 -2.66
CA ILE A 291 0.08 -10.96 -3.04
C ILE A 291 -0.48 -10.25 -1.81
N PHE A 292 -0.77 -11.02 -0.75
CA PHE A 292 -1.32 -10.49 0.49
C PHE A 292 -0.39 -9.47 1.13
N SER A 293 0.90 -9.79 1.28
CA SER A 293 1.91 -8.87 1.78
C SER A 293 2.07 -7.64 0.88
N ALA A 294 2.09 -7.80 -0.44
CA ALA A 294 2.18 -6.66 -1.36
C ALA A 294 1.00 -5.69 -1.22
N ALA A 295 -0.23 -6.21 -1.13
CA ALA A 295 -1.42 -5.41 -0.90
C ALA A 295 -1.38 -4.70 0.46
N LEU A 296 -0.98 -5.40 1.52
CA LEU A 296 -0.78 -4.83 2.85
C LEU A 296 0.26 -3.70 2.82
N GLY A 297 1.37 -3.90 2.11
CA GLY A 297 2.45 -2.91 2.01
C GLY A 297 2.04 -1.64 1.26
N LEU A 298 1.25 -1.77 0.19
CA LEU A 298 0.66 -0.60 -0.50
C LEU A 298 -0.30 0.17 0.42
N MET A 299 -1.13 -0.56 1.18
CA MET A 299 -2.07 0.01 2.14
C MET A 299 -1.35 0.76 3.26
N THR A 300 -0.45 0.10 4.00
CA THR A 300 0.30 0.71 5.12
C THR A 300 1.24 1.80 4.64
N GLY A 301 1.90 1.63 3.50
CA GLY A 301 2.74 2.68 2.91
C GLY A 301 1.96 3.93 2.56
N THR A 302 0.75 3.78 2.03
CA THR A 302 -0.13 4.92 1.71
C THR A 302 -0.62 5.63 2.97
N ILE A 303 -1.09 4.88 3.97
CA ILE A 303 -1.52 5.43 5.26
C ILE A 303 -0.38 6.24 5.89
N GLY A 304 0.82 5.67 5.92
CA GLY A 304 2.02 6.32 6.46
C GLY A 304 2.41 7.59 5.72
N TYR A 305 2.40 7.55 4.38
CA TYR A 305 2.66 8.73 3.57
C TYR A 305 1.64 9.84 3.82
N VAL A 306 0.34 9.51 3.84
CA VAL A 306 -0.74 10.51 4.02
C VAL A 306 -0.65 11.18 5.39
N GLY A 307 -0.40 10.39 6.45
CA GLY A 307 -0.17 10.91 7.79
C GLY A 307 1.04 11.83 7.85
N THR A 308 2.16 11.38 7.29
CA THR A 308 3.40 12.17 7.21
C THR A 308 3.22 13.45 6.39
N ALA A 309 2.51 13.40 5.25
CA ALA A 309 2.30 14.56 4.40
C ALA A 309 1.48 15.65 5.10
N LYS A 310 0.47 15.27 5.90
CA LYS A 310 -0.28 16.21 6.74
C LYS A 310 0.60 16.82 7.83
N PHE A 311 1.42 15.99 8.48
CA PHE A 311 2.38 16.45 9.50
C PHE A 311 3.40 17.45 8.91
N VAL A 312 4.06 17.09 7.80
CA VAL A 312 5.04 17.93 7.10
C VAL A 312 4.38 19.26 6.70
N ARG A 313 3.20 19.22 6.08
CA ARG A 313 2.50 20.46 5.72
C ARG A 313 2.22 21.34 6.94
N LYS A 314 1.83 20.73 8.08
CA LYS A 314 1.54 21.46 9.31
C LYS A 314 2.79 22.14 9.87
N ILE A 315 3.90 21.42 10.02
CA ILE A 315 5.12 21.99 10.62
C ILE A 315 5.69 23.15 9.77
N TYR A 316 5.71 23.03 8.44
CA TYR A 316 6.25 24.09 7.58
C TYR A 316 5.28 25.25 7.36
N SER A 317 3.97 25.07 7.58
CA SER A 317 3.01 26.19 7.59
C SER A 317 3.16 27.10 8.82
N THR A 318 3.75 26.58 9.91
CA THR A 318 3.94 27.32 11.17
C THR A 318 5.34 27.90 11.33
N VAL A 319 6.28 27.54 10.46
CA VAL A 319 7.63 28.12 10.49
C VAL A 319 7.55 29.56 10.01
N LYS A 320 7.86 30.50 10.90
CA LYS A 320 8.20 31.87 10.52
C LYS A 320 9.57 31.82 9.85
N ILE A 321 9.61 32.18 8.58
CA ILE A 321 10.86 32.40 7.85
C ILE A 321 11.15 33.88 8.06
N ASP A 322 12.03 34.19 9.01
CA ASP A 322 12.59 35.54 9.18
C ASP A 322 13.71 35.78 8.15
#